data_AF-A0A2N2TCV7-F1
#
_entry.id   AF-A0A2N2TCV7-F1
#
_cell.length_a   1.000
_cell.length_b   1.000
_cell.length_c   1.000
_cell.angle_alpha   90.00
_cell.angle_beta   90.00
_cell.angle_gamma   90.00
#
_symmetry.space_group_name_H-M   'P 1'
#
loop_
_entity.id
_entity.type
_entity.pdbx_description
1 polymer ?
#
loop_
_entity_poly.entity_id
_entity_poly.type
_entity_poly.pdbx_seq_one_letter_code
_entity_poly.pdbx_strand_id
1 'polypeptide(L)'
;MNTHNPDFVTVDMRGLKAALVDRAQAQRASVSVLVRRAVARDLGLGEPDLHQKADAERCVATRSSLIKLSIRLTTAEAERLADGSRLAGLSRGAYLAGLIAGIPVLTSGTSRTEQLAVLTASNAQLSSLSRNIHSLSRLLTQSNVPKALVYRDMLDRLDGDIRSHLTQAAALLADLRPRGQSADTYHRFSR
;
A
#
# COMPACT_ATOMS: atom_id res chain seq x y z
N MET A 1 22.11 -1.41 14.21
CA MET A 1 21.66 -0.81 12.92
C MET A 1 20.92 0.47 13.27
N ASN A 2 21.44 1.61 12.82
CA ASN A 2 21.26 2.93 13.43
C ASN A 2 19.79 3.37 13.52
N THR A 3 19.24 3.28 14.72
CA THR A 3 18.01 3.96 15.12
C THR A 3 18.30 5.45 15.09
N HIS A 4 17.91 6.15 14.02
CA HIS A 4 17.93 7.61 14.01
C HIS A 4 16.84 8.06 15.00
N ASN A 5 17.21 8.14 16.28
CA ASN A 5 16.35 8.70 17.30
C ASN A 5 16.31 10.21 17.02
N PRO A 6 15.14 10.79 16.72
CA PRO A 6 15.05 12.24 16.63
C PRO A 6 15.40 12.88 17.98
N ASP A 7 16.40 13.77 17.98
CA ASP A 7 16.77 14.54 19.16
C ASP A 7 15.65 15.51 19.53
N PHE A 8 14.91 15.19 20.58
CA PHE A 8 13.84 16.02 21.12
C PHE A 8 14.23 16.57 22.49
N VAL A 9 14.04 17.87 22.67
CA VAL A 9 14.20 18.55 23.96
C VAL A 9 12.87 19.18 24.33
N THR A 10 12.33 18.83 25.50
CA THR A 10 11.15 19.47 26.07
C THR A 10 11.61 20.65 26.93
N VAL A 11 11.19 21.86 26.57
CA VAL A 11 11.56 23.09 27.27
C VAL A 11 10.29 23.75 27.82
N ASP A 12 10.30 24.15 29.09
CA ASP A 12 9.25 25.00 29.64
C ASP A 12 9.41 26.43 29.12
N MET A 13 8.40 26.91 28.41
CA MET A 13 8.41 28.22 27.75
C MET A 13 8.02 29.38 28.68
N ARG A 14 7.60 29.12 29.92
CA ARG A 14 7.31 30.12 30.99
C ARG A 14 6.57 31.40 30.50
N GLY A 15 5.60 31.25 29.59
CA GLY A 15 4.79 32.34 29.05
C GLY A 15 5.14 32.83 27.62
N LEU A 16 6.27 32.41 27.04
CA LEU A 16 6.72 32.84 25.70
C LEU A 16 6.02 32.11 24.54
N LYS A 17 5.18 31.12 24.82
CA LYS A 17 4.56 30.25 23.81
C LYS A 17 3.69 31.02 22.82
N ALA A 18 2.87 31.96 23.28
CA ALA A 18 1.96 32.71 22.42
C ALA A 18 2.72 33.56 21.40
N ALA A 19 3.67 34.38 21.87
CA ALA A 19 4.50 35.22 21.01
C ALA A 19 5.32 34.41 19.99
N LEU A 20 5.76 33.21 20.36
CA LEU A 20 6.50 32.32 19.46
C LEU A 20 5.60 31.72 18.37
N VAL A 21 4.35 31.38 18.69
CA VAL A 21 3.36 30.89 17.73
C VAL A 21 2.97 32.01 16.77
N ASP A 22 2.72 33.23 17.27
CA ASP A 22 2.37 34.39 16.43
C ASP A 22 3.49 34.71 15.44
N ARG A 23 4.75 34.65 15.91
CA ARG A 23 5.93 34.84 15.05
C ARG A 23 6.08 33.71 14.01
N ALA A 24 5.76 32.47 14.37
CA ALA A 24 5.77 31.34 13.44
C ALA A 24 4.74 31.52 12.33
N GLN A 25 3.53 31.95 12.68
CA GLN A 25 2.46 32.24 11.74
C GLN A 25 2.80 33.41 10.81
N ALA A 26 3.32 34.52 11.35
CA ALA A 26 3.75 35.67 10.55
C ALA A 26 4.85 35.31 9.52
N GLN A 27 5.73 34.36 9.87
CA GLN A 27 6.82 33.91 9.01
C GLN A 27 6.48 32.66 8.18
N ARG A 28 5.23 32.18 8.23
CA ARG A 28 4.77 30.93 7.59
C ARG A 28 5.71 29.74 7.85
N ALA A 29 6.30 29.68 9.04
CA ALA A 29 7.24 28.65 9.47
C ALA A 29 6.67 27.88 10.66
N SER A 30 7.19 26.68 10.95
CA SER A 30 6.81 25.97 12.17
C SER A 30 7.58 26.49 13.38
N VAL A 31 6.97 26.39 14.56
CA VAL A 31 7.60 26.77 15.83
C VAL A 31 8.95 26.06 16.02
N SER A 32 9.03 24.77 15.67
CA SER A 32 10.28 23.99 15.77
C SER A 32 11.39 24.51 14.85
N VAL A 33 11.05 25.03 13.67
CA VAL A 33 12.04 25.63 12.75
C VAL A 33 12.55 26.95 13.32
N LEU A 34 11.68 27.77 13.90
CA LEU A 34 12.09 29.02 14.55
C LEU A 34 12.96 28.78 15.77
N VAL A 35 12.58 27.84 16.63
CA VAL A 35 13.38 27.48 17.82
C VAL A 35 14.73 26.91 17.40
N ARG A 36 14.77 26.00 16.41
CA ARG A 36 16.04 25.43 15.93
C ARG A 36 16.96 26.50 15.33
N ARG A 37 16.42 27.45 14.54
CA ARG A 37 17.20 28.57 14.01
C ARG A 37 17.69 29.51 15.12
N ALA A 38 16.87 29.79 16.12
CA ALA A 38 17.28 30.60 17.25
C ALA A 38 18.40 29.93 18.06
N VAL A 39 18.23 28.65 18.38
CA VAL A 39 19.23 27.84 19.09
C VAL A 39 20.50 27.69 18.27
N ALA A 40 20.42 27.44 16.96
CA ALA A 40 21.60 27.35 16.11
C ALA A 40 22.38 28.68 16.05
N ARG A 41 21.68 29.82 15.98
CA ARG A 41 22.33 31.14 16.05
C ARG A 41 23.01 31.38 17.40
N ASP A 42 22.35 31.04 18.51
CA ASP A 42 22.88 31.22 19.86
C ASP A 42 24.09 30.33 20.14
N LEU A 43 24.10 29.12 19.57
CA LEU A 43 25.22 28.19 19.62
C LEU A 43 26.35 28.51 18.62
N GLY A 44 26.23 29.60 17.84
CA GLY A 44 27.23 29.96 16.82
C GLY A 44 27.28 29.00 15.62
N LEU A 45 26.25 28.17 15.43
CA LEU A 45 26.12 27.17 14.36
C LEU A 45 25.35 27.69 13.14
N GLY A 46 25.11 29.00 13.03
CA GLY A 46 24.32 29.62 11.96
C GLY A 46 25.09 30.68 11.17
N GLU A 47 25.47 30.36 9.95
CA GLU A 47 25.84 31.33 8.89
C GLU A 47 24.59 31.76 8.09
N PRO A 48 24.60 32.93 7.41
CA PRO A 48 23.42 33.73 7.14
C PRO A 48 22.56 33.19 5.99
N ASP A 49 21.28 33.55 6.08
CA ASP A 49 20.22 33.27 5.12
C ASP A 49 20.58 33.82 3.73
N LEU A 50 20.92 32.93 2.79
CA LEU A 50 20.74 33.18 1.38
C LEU A 50 19.57 32.33 0.90
N HIS A 51 18.43 32.99 0.74
CA HIS A 51 17.28 32.49 0.01
C HIS A 51 17.70 31.87 -1.33
N GLN A 52 17.12 30.69 -1.62
CA GLN A 52 16.76 30.23 -2.96
C GLN A 52 17.89 30.19 -4.01
N LYS A 53 18.48 29.01 -4.20
CA LYS A 53 18.72 28.34 -5.49
C LYS A 53 19.74 27.21 -5.27
N ALA A 54 19.34 25.97 -5.61
CA ALA A 54 20.19 24.83 -5.98
C ALA A 54 19.79 23.48 -5.37
N ASP A 55 18.50 23.18 -5.20
CA ASP A 55 18.07 21.76 -5.14
C ASP A 55 16.72 21.50 -5.84
N ALA A 56 16.40 22.37 -6.79
CA ALA A 56 15.57 21.98 -7.92
C ALA A 56 16.51 21.46 -9.00
N GLU A 57 16.95 20.19 -8.89
CA GLU A 57 17.38 19.35 -10.03
C GLU A 57 17.93 18.01 -9.52
N ARG A 58 17.04 17.12 -9.08
CA ARG A 58 17.06 15.66 -9.37
C ARG A 58 16.09 14.91 -8.46
N CYS A 59 14.84 14.88 -8.92
CA CYS A 59 13.91 13.74 -8.92
C CYS A 59 12.49 14.29 -8.87
N VAL A 60 11.98 14.69 -10.04
CA VAL A 60 10.54 14.68 -10.30
C VAL A 60 10.13 13.23 -10.49
N ALA A 61 10.15 12.50 -9.38
CA ALA A 61 9.33 11.31 -9.16
C ALA A 61 8.53 11.69 -7.93
N THR A 62 7.23 11.89 -8.11
CA THR A 62 6.26 12.46 -7.18
C THR A 62 6.46 11.94 -5.75
N ARG A 63 7.35 12.58 -4.98
CA ARG A 63 7.41 12.44 -3.53
C ARG A 63 6.13 13.10 -3.03
N SER A 64 5.05 12.33 -2.98
CA SER A 64 3.83 12.76 -2.33
C SER A 64 4.23 13.28 -0.96
N SER A 65 3.94 14.55 -0.68
CA SER A 65 4.35 15.23 0.54
C SER A 65 3.78 14.46 1.74
N LEU A 66 4.63 13.71 2.43
CA LEU A 66 4.21 12.95 3.61
C LEU A 66 3.92 13.94 4.75
N ILE A 67 2.68 13.97 5.22
CA ILE A 67 2.24 14.79 6.35
C ILE A 67 2.27 13.94 7.61
N LYS A 68 2.93 14.44 8.67
CA LYS A 68 2.88 13.82 10.00
C LYS A 68 1.49 14.04 10.60
N LEU A 69 0.72 12.96 10.73
CA LEU A 69 -0.58 12.97 11.38
C LEU A 69 -0.47 12.50 12.84
N SER A 70 -1.08 13.25 13.77
CA SER A 70 -1.24 12.85 15.16
C SER A 70 -2.69 12.48 15.43
N ILE A 71 -2.94 11.18 15.63
CA ILE A 71 -4.26 10.63 15.96
C ILE A 71 -4.29 10.13 17.41
N ARG A 72 -5.43 10.26 18.07
CA ARG A 72 -5.68 9.63 19.37
C ARG A 72 -6.45 8.35 19.14
N LEU A 73 -5.94 7.25 19.69
CA LEU A 73 -6.54 5.92 19.63
C LEU A 73 -6.65 5.39 21.06
N THR A 74 -7.65 4.56 21.30
CA THR A 74 -7.65 3.71 22.50
C THR A 74 -6.52 2.69 22.43
N THR A 75 -6.11 2.13 23.58
CA THR A 75 -5.06 1.10 23.63
C THR A 75 -5.39 -0.09 22.73
N ALA A 76 -6.64 -0.57 22.77
CA ALA A 76 -7.10 -1.70 21.96
C ALA A 76 -7.09 -1.40 20.45
N GLU A 77 -7.33 -0.15 20.03
CA GLU A 77 -7.22 0.25 18.62
C GLU A 77 -5.76 0.34 18.15
N ALA A 78 -4.87 0.85 19.02
CA ALA A 78 -3.44 0.93 18.71
C ALA A 78 -2.80 -0.48 18.58
N GLU A 79 -3.22 -1.43 19.42
CA GLU A 79 -2.81 -2.83 19.34
C GLU A 79 -3.30 -3.49 18.05
N ARG A 80 -4.61 -3.37 17.73
CA ARG A 80 -5.16 -3.87 16.46
C ARG A 80 -4.45 -3.30 15.24
N LEU A 81 -4.13 -2.01 15.24
CA LEU A 81 -3.37 -1.38 14.16
C LEU A 81 -1.96 -1.96 14.04
N ALA A 82 -1.28 -2.19 15.16
CA ALA A 82 0.06 -2.77 15.19
C ALA A 82 0.05 -4.23 14.70
N ASP A 83 -0.89 -5.05 15.18
CA ASP A 83 -1.05 -6.45 14.76
C ASP A 83 -1.43 -6.56 13.29
N GLY A 84 -2.41 -5.78 12.84
CA GLY A 84 -2.80 -5.74 11.43
C GLY A 84 -1.64 -5.34 10.51
N SER A 85 -0.86 -4.32 10.90
CA SER A 85 0.32 -3.91 10.13
C SER A 85 1.41 -4.99 10.08
N ARG A 86 1.64 -5.71 11.18
CA ARG A 86 2.59 -6.83 11.24
C ARG A 86 2.15 -8.01 10.38
N LEU A 87 0.89 -8.42 10.47
CA LEU A 87 0.34 -9.51 9.66
C LEU A 87 0.39 -9.19 8.16
N ALA A 88 0.17 -7.93 7.80
CA ALA A 88 0.29 -7.45 6.42
C ALA A 88 1.73 -7.22 5.96
N GLY A 89 2.72 -7.27 6.86
CA GLY A 89 4.12 -6.95 6.55
C GLY A 89 4.35 -5.48 6.17
N LEU A 90 3.51 -4.57 6.65
CA LEU A 90 3.53 -3.15 6.31
C LEU A 90 3.92 -2.28 7.52
N SER A 91 4.40 -1.07 7.25
CA SER A 91 4.53 -0.06 8.31
C SER A 91 3.14 0.37 8.79
N ARG A 92 3.01 0.81 10.05
CA ARG A 92 1.72 1.27 10.61
C ARG A 92 1.07 2.37 9.76
N GLY A 93 1.87 3.30 9.24
CA GLY A 93 1.40 4.40 8.39
C GLY A 93 0.94 3.91 7.01
N ALA A 94 1.67 2.97 6.40
CA ALA A 94 1.28 2.37 5.13
C ALA A 94 0.02 1.50 5.26
N TYR A 95 -0.08 0.75 6.36
CA TYR A 95 -1.26 -0.03 6.70
C TYR A 95 -2.49 0.87 6.92
N LEU A 96 -2.36 1.95 7.70
CA LEU A 96 -3.42 2.93 7.90
C LEU A 96 -3.82 3.63 6.58
N ALA A 97 -2.85 4.04 5.75
CA ALA A 97 -3.13 4.62 4.45
C ALA A 97 -3.86 3.64 3.52
N GLY A 98 -3.50 2.35 3.57
CA GLY A 98 -4.19 1.29 2.83
C GLY A 98 -5.62 1.06 3.30
N LEU A 99 -5.86 1.12 4.63
CA LEU A 99 -7.22 1.08 5.18
C LEU A 99 -8.06 2.29 4.73
N ILE A 100 -7.49 3.51 4.77
CA ILE A 100 -8.16 4.74 4.31
C ILE A 100 -8.47 4.68 2.81
N ALA A 101 -7.56 4.12 2.01
CA ALA A 101 -7.76 3.93 0.57
C ALA A 101 -8.77 2.82 0.23
N GLY A 102 -9.32 2.11 1.23
CA GLY A 102 -10.30 1.05 1.03
C GLY A 102 -9.71 -0.18 0.33
N ILE A 103 -8.43 -0.49 0.53
CA ILE A 103 -7.81 -1.64 -0.12
C ILE A 103 -8.48 -2.93 0.41
N PRO A 104 -9.17 -3.70 -0.46
CA PRO A 104 -10.02 -4.80 0.00
C PRO A 104 -9.27 -5.87 0.80
N VAL A 105 -8.01 -6.15 0.46
CA VAL A 105 -7.17 -7.12 1.20
C VAL A 105 -6.89 -6.71 2.66
N LEU A 106 -7.02 -5.42 2.98
CA LEU A 106 -6.80 -4.89 4.33
C LEU A 106 -8.12 -4.59 5.06
N THR A 107 -9.19 -4.30 4.33
CA THR A 107 -10.49 -3.87 4.89
C THR A 107 -11.52 -4.99 4.96
N SER A 108 -11.47 -5.94 4.03
CA SER A 108 -12.43 -7.05 3.97
C SER A 108 -11.86 -8.19 4.79
N GLY A 109 -12.52 -8.54 5.89
CA GLY A 109 -12.17 -9.69 6.74
C GLY A 109 -12.19 -11.05 6.04
N THR A 110 -12.53 -11.09 4.74
CA THR A 110 -12.25 -12.21 3.84
C THR A 110 -10.74 -12.36 3.72
N SER A 111 -10.20 -13.33 4.45
CA SER A 111 -8.79 -13.66 4.43
C SER A 111 -8.32 -13.88 2.98
N ARG A 112 -7.14 -13.35 2.64
CA ARG A 112 -6.42 -13.67 1.40
C ARG A 112 -6.43 -15.17 1.07
N THR A 113 -6.46 -16.03 2.09
CA THR A 113 -6.54 -17.49 1.94
C THR A 113 -7.87 -17.95 1.34
N GLU A 114 -8.99 -17.34 1.71
CA GLU A 114 -10.33 -17.64 1.19
C GLU A 114 -10.45 -17.22 -0.27
N GLN A 115 -9.95 -16.02 -0.58
CA GLN A 115 -9.81 -15.49 -1.93
C GLN A 115 -8.96 -16.41 -2.84
N LEU A 116 -7.81 -16.89 -2.35
CA LEU A 116 -6.98 -17.85 -3.06
C LEU A 116 -7.64 -19.24 -3.19
N ALA A 117 -8.41 -19.67 -2.20
CA ALA A 117 -9.17 -20.92 -2.26
C ALA A 117 -10.25 -20.87 -3.35
N VAL A 118 -10.99 -19.76 -3.45
CA VAL A 118 -11.98 -19.53 -4.52
C VAL A 118 -11.30 -19.58 -5.89
N LEU A 119 -10.16 -18.91 -6.07
CA LEU A 119 -9.43 -18.95 -7.34
C LEU A 119 -8.90 -20.35 -7.66
N THR A 120 -8.40 -21.07 -6.66
CA THR A 120 -7.90 -22.45 -6.81
C THR A 120 -9.03 -23.38 -7.27
N ALA A 121 -10.22 -23.25 -6.68
CA ALA A 121 -11.41 -23.99 -7.10
C ALA A 121 -11.80 -23.65 -8.55
N SER A 122 -11.79 -22.36 -8.90
CA SER A 122 -12.07 -21.90 -10.27
C SER A 122 -11.06 -22.45 -11.29
N ASN A 123 -9.76 -22.47 -10.96
CA ASN A 123 -8.73 -23.09 -11.80
C ASN A 123 -8.93 -24.60 -11.98
N ALA A 124 -9.36 -25.31 -10.93
CA ALA A 124 -9.69 -26.73 -11.03
C ALA A 124 -10.90 -26.98 -11.96
N GLN A 125 -11.89 -26.08 -11.93
CA GLN A 125 -13.00 -26.10 -12.87
C GLN A 125 -12.54 -25.87 -14.32
N LEU A 126 -11.70 -24.86 -14.58
CA LEU A 126 -11.14 -24.62 -15.92
C LEU A 126 -10.28 -25.79 -16.43
N SER A 127 -9.49 -26.41 -15.56
CA SER A 127 -8.71 -27.60 -15.90
C SER A 127 -9.62 -28.77 -16.31
N SER A 128 -10.73 -28.95 -15.61
CA SER A 128 -11.73 -29.97 -15.95
C SER A 128 -12.46 -29.64 -17.25
N LEU A 129 -12.77 -28.36 -17.47
CA LEU A 129 -13.38 -27.85 -18.70
C LEU A 129 -12.48 -28.08 -19.92
N SER A 130 -11.19 -27.76 -19.80
CA SER A 130 -10.18 -28.02 -20.82
C SER A 130 -10.12 -29.50 -21.18
N ARG A 131 -10.07 -30.41 -20.19
CA ARG A 131 -10.10 -31.86 -20.42
C ARG A 131 -11.37 -32.33 -21.13
N ASN A 132 -12.52 -31.74 -20.79
CA ASN A 132 -13.78 -32.03 -21.45
C ASN A 132 -13.79 -31.56 -22.92
N ILE A 133 -13.26 -30.36 -23.21
CA ILE A 133 -13.12 -29.85 -24.58
C ILE A 133 -12.19 -30.73 -25.42
N HIS A 134 -11.06 -31.18 -24.86
CA HIS A 134 -10.17 -32.13 -25.55
C HIS A 134 -10.86 -33.46 -25.83
N SER A 135 -11.63 -33.97 -24.86
CA SER A 135 -12.41 -35.21 -25.03
C SER A 135 -13.48 -35.06 -26.12
N LEU A 136 -14.20 -33.94 -26.13
CA LEU A 136 -15.16 -33.60 -27.17
C LEU A 136 -14.49 -33.50 -28.55
N SER A 137 -13.38 -32.77 -28.65
CA SER A 137 -12.61 -32.64 -29.90
C SER A 137 -12.22 -34.01 -30.44
N ARG A 138 -11.75 -34.93 -29.58
CA ARG A 138 -11.45 -36.32 -29.98
C ARG A 138 -12.68 -37.08 -30.48
N LEU A 139 -13.83 -36.93 -29.83
CA LEU A 139 -15.08 -37.59 -30.25
C LEU A 139 -15.58 -37.07 -31.60
N LEU A 140 -15.47 -35.76 -31.83
CA LEU A 140 -15.86 -35.13 -33.10
C LEU A 140 -14.94 -35.57 -34.25
N THR A 141 -13.63 -35.65 -34.03
CA THR A 141 -12.67 -36.19 -35.01
C THR A 141 -12.94 -37.66 -35.35
N GLN A 142 -13.52 -38.42 -34.41
CA GLN A 142 -13.93 -39.82 -34.61
C GLN A 142 -15.35 -39.95 -35.20
N SER A 143 -15.99 -38.84 -35.59
CA SER A 143 -17.38 -38.81 -36.06
C SER A 143 -18.39 -39.42 -35.07
N ASN A 144 -18.07 -39.44 -33.78
CA ASN A 144 -18.91 -40.01 -32.73
C ASN A 144 -19.86 -38.95 -32.14
N VAL A 145 -20.77 -38.47 -33.00
CA VAL A 145 -21.74 -37.42 -32.68
C VAL A 145 -22.63 -37.76 -31.48
N PRO A 146 -23.15 -38.99 -31.31
CA PRO A 146 -24.01 -39.32 -30.17
C PRO A 146 -23.32 -39.12 -28.81
N LYS A 147 -22.02 -39.46 -28.70
CA LYS A 147 -21.25 -39.25 -27.46
C LYS A 147 -20.83 -37.79 -27.29
N ALA A 148 -20.63 -37.06 -28.39
CA ALA A 148 -20.30 -35.64 -28.36
C ALA A 148 -21.47 -34.77 -27.83
N LEU A 149 -22.72 -35.17 -28.10
CA LEU A 149 -23.92 -34.42 -27.67
C LEU A 149 -24.03 -34.23 -26.16
N VAL A 150 -23.44 -35.13 -25.36
CA VAL A 150 -23.43 -35.03 -23.88
C VAL A 150 -22.71 -33.78 -23.39
N TYR A 151 -21.81 -33.21 -24.19
CA TYR A 151 -21.04 -32.00 -23.83
C TYR A 151 -21.75 -30.69 -24.18
N ARG A 152 -22.96 -30.73 -24.77
CA ARG A 152 -23.69 -29.53 -25.21
C ARG A 152 -23.95 -28.55 -24.06
N ASP A 153 -24.51 -29.03 -22.96
CA ASP A 153 -24.83 -28.18 -21.80
C ASP A 153 -23.58 -27.53 -21.19
N MET A 154 -22.42 -28.19 -21.30
CA MET A 154 -21.14 -27.62 -20.87
C MET A 154 -20.70 -26.50 -21.81
N LEU A 155 -20.86 -26.66 -23.12
CA LEU A 155 -20.56 -25.61 -24.09
C LEU A 155 -21.47 -24.38 -23.91
N ASP A 156 -22.74 -24.60 -23.60
CA ASP A 156 -23.70 -23.52 -23.36
C ASP A 156 -23.33 -22.66 -22.13
N ARG A 157 -22.59 -23.22 -21.17
CA ARG A 157 -22.14 -22.53 -19.94
C ARG A 157 -20.71 -22.00 -20.03
N LEU A 158 -19.93 -22.43 -21.03
CA LEU A 158 -18.49 -22.17 -21.16
C LEU A 158 -18.13 -20.67 -21.13
N ASP A 159 -18.86 -19.82 -21.87
CA ASP A 159 -18.60 -18.37 -21.87
C ASP A 159 -18.83 -17.76 -20.47
N GLY A 160 -19.89 -18.18 -19.77
CA GLY A 160 -20.19 -17.74 -18.41
C GLY A 160 -19.11 -18.17 -17.42
N ASP A 161 -18.68 -19.42 -17.50
CA ASP A 161 -17.64 -19.98 -16.62
C ASP A 161 -16.29 -19.25 -16.82
N ILE A 162 -15.90 -18.97 -18.07
CA ILE A 162 -14.67 -18.22 -18.38
C ILE A 162 -14.79 -16.77 -17.88
N ARG A 163 -15.90 -16.08 -18.15
CA ARG A 163 -16.10 -14.69 -17.68
C ARG A 163 -16.09 -14.59 -16.15
N SER A 164 -16.71 -15.55 -15.48
CA SER A 164 -16.70 -15.64 -14.02
C SER A 164 -15.26 -15.81 -13.51
N HIS A 165 -14.49 -16.73 -14.08
CA HIS A 165 -13.08 -16.90 -13.74
C HIS A 165 -12.26 -15.63 -13.95
N LEU A 166 -12.39 -14.98 -15.11
CA LEU A 166 -11.67 -13.75 -15.43
C LEU A 166 -12.02 -12.62 -14.45
N THR A 167 -13.28 -12.52 -14.07
CA THR A 167 -13.75 -11.54 -13.07
C THR A 167 -13.12 -11.80 -11.70
N GLN A 168 -13.11 -13.05 -11.25
CA GLN A 168 -12.47 -13.46 -9.99
C GLN A 168 -10.96 -13.20 -9.99
N ALA A 169 -10.27 -13.56 -11.08
CA ALA A 169 -8.84 -13.32 -11.23
C ALA A 169 -8.51 -11.82 -11.27
N ALA A 170 -9.31 -11.02 -12.00
CA ALA A 170 -9.11 -9.57 -12.08
C ALA A 170 -9.29 -8.89 -10.71
N ALA A 171 -10.29 -9.30 -9.92
CA ALA A 171 -10.50 -8.80 -8.57
C ALA A 171 -9.27 -9.09 -7.68
N LEU A 172 -8.74 -10.31 -7.73
CA LEU A 172 -7.55 -10.67 -6.96
C LEU A 172 -6.29 -9.94 -7.42
N LEU A 173 -6.12 -9.74 -8.72
CA LEU A 173 -4.99 -8.97 -9.22
C LEU A 173 -5.09 -7.49 -8.81
N ALA A 174 -6.30 -6.94 -8.73
CA ALA A 174 -6.53 -5.61 -8.20
C ALA A 174 -6.20 -5.53 -6.70
N ASP A 175 -6.58 -6.55 -5.93
CA ASP A 175 -6.29 -6.66 -4.49
C ASP A 175 -4.81 -6.86 -4.20
N LEU A 176 -4.11 -7.61 -5.06
CA LEU A 176 -2.68 -7.89 -4.94
C LEU A 176 -1.81 -6.74 -5.46
N ARG A 177 -2.36 -5.77 -6.19
CA ARG A 177 -1.58 -4.69 -6.79
C ARG A 177 -0.98 -3.83 -5.69
N PRO A 178 0.34 -3.89 -5.43
CA PRO A 178 0.96 -3.10 -4.39
C PRO A 178 1.03 -1.66 -4.91
N ARG A 179 0.27 -0.73 -4.36
CA ARG A 179 0.43 0.70 -4.65
C ARG A 179 1.66 1.32 -3.96
N GLY A 180 2.72 0.55 -3.72
CA GLY A 180 3.88 1.01 -2.97
C GLY A 180 5.21 0.29 -3.17
N GLN A 181 5.35 -0.61 -4.16
CA GLN A 181 6.67 -1.15 -4.51
C GLN A 181 7.35 -0.24 -5.55
N SER A 182 7.79 0.93 -5.12
CA SER A 182 8.79 1.73 -5.82
C SER A 182 9.58 2.55 -4.80
N ALA A 183 10.02 1.91 -3.71
CA ALA A 183 11.00 2.45 -2.78
C ALA A 183 11.47 1.34 -1.82
N ASP A 184 12.22 0.35 -2.33
CA ASP A 184 13.30 -0.33 -1.60
C ASP A 184 13.75 -1.59 -2.34
N THR A 185 14.45 -1.40 -3.45
CA THR A 185 15.34 -2.45 -3.98
C THR A 185 16.56 -1.85 -4.66
N TYR A 186 17.13 -0.75 -4.15
CA TYR A 186 18.44 -0.26 -4.59
C TYR A 186 19.19 0.39 -3.42
N HIS A 187 19.62 -0.42 -2.45
CA HIS A 187 20.88 -0.16 -1.75
C HIS A 187 21.47 -1.48 -1.24
N ARG A 188 21.77 -2.37 -2.19
CA ARG A 188 22.78 -3.42 -1.99
C ARG A 188 23.84 -3.20 -3.06
N PHE A 189 25.09 -3.09 -2.61
CA PHE A 189 26.34 -2.93 -3.37
C PHE A 189 26.82 -1.49 -3.65
N SER A 190 27.61 -0.98 -2.72
CA SER A 190 28.96 -0.38 -2.91
C SER A 190 29.41 0.12 -1.53
N ARG A 191 30.22 -0.68 -0.80
CA ARG A 191 31.68 -0.58 -0.69
C ARG A 191 32.15 0.84 -0.39
#